data_AF-A0A3M1AYE3-F1
#
_entry.id   AF-A0A3M1AYE3-F1
#
_cell.length_a   1.000
_cell.length_b   1.000
_cell.length_c   1.000
_cell.angle_alpha   90.00
_cell.angle_beta   90.00
_cell.angle_gamma   90.00
#
_symmetry.space_group_name_H-M   'P 1'
#
loop_
_entity.id
_entity.type
_entity.pdbx_description
1 polymer ?
#
loop_
_entity_poly.entity_id
_entity_poly.type
_entity_poly.pdbx_seq_one_letter_code
_entity_poly.pdbx_strand_id
1 'polypeptide(L)'
;MSELLQKIGKTLVWLGILCFAIFFYKFGSADGFSKITQLPTVIANFFKGTVAPSGIPVVSSYRILVGTYDSNAAALEAQNRLKSKRINSQIVIQNRKYYIMVGNYTNKSQAEGALKQLQSKGVRGVLLTPARTP
;
A
#
# COMPACT_ATOMS: atom_id res chain seq x y z
N MET A 1 11.18 -49.76 8.31
CA MET A 1 10.72 -48.47 7.74
C MET A 1 11.92 -47.78 7.13
N SER A 2 11.89 -47.60 5.81
CA SER A 2 13.07 -47.58 4.93
C SER A 2 14.01 -46.38 5.10
N GLU A 3 15.30 -46.66 5.33
CA GLU A 3 16.41 -45.70 5.34
C GLU A 3 16.55 -44.90 4.02
N LEU A 4 16.03 -45.45 2.91
CA LEU A 4 15.96 -44.78 1.62
C LEU A 4 15.14 -43.48 1.66
N LEU A 5 14.04 -43.44 2.42
CA LEU A 5 13.15 -42.27 2.47
C LEU A 5 13.82 -41.07 3.16
N GLN A 6 14.63 -41.34 4.19
CA GLN A 6 15.39 -40.29 4.87
C GLN A 6 16.55 -39.75 4.03
N LYS A 7 17.18 -40.59 3.21
CA LYS A 7 18.23 -40.16 2.27
C LYS A 7 17.66 -39.21 1.22
N ILE A 8 16.52 -39.54 0.61
CA ILE A 8 15.87 -38.68 -0.39
C ILE A 8 15.43 -37.34 0.24
N GLY A 9 14.86 -37.36 1.44
CA GLY A 9 14.48 -36.14 2.16
C GLY A 9 15.65 -35.21 2.46
N LYS A 10 16.79 -35.75 2.93
CA LYS A 10 18.00 -34.94 3.19
C LYS A 10 18.58 -34.36 1.91
N THR A 11 18.61 -35.11 0.81
CA THR A 11 19.11 -34.61 -0.48
C THR A 11 18.25 -33.47 -1.02
N LEU A 12 16.92 -33.51 -0.86
CA LEU A 12 16.02 -32.42 -1.24
C LEU A 12 16.21 -31.15 -0.40
N VAL A 13 16.48 -31.29 0.91
CA VAL A 13 16.75 -30.15 1.79
C VAL A 13 18.05 -29.45 1.41
N TRP A 14 19.12 -30.20 1.15
CA TRP A 14 20.40 -29.63 0.71
C TRP A 14 20.29 -28.96 -0.67
N LEU A 15 19.51 -29.52 -1.60
CA LEU A 15 19.26 -28.91 -2.90
C LEU A 15 18.47 -27.59 -2.79
N GLY A 16 17.53 -27.51 -1.84
CA GLY A 16 16.78 -26.29 -1.54
C GLY A 16 17.65 -25.18 -0.96
N ILE A 17 18.55 -25.51 -0.03
CA ILE A 17 19.50 -24.54 0.57
C ILE A 17 20.47 -24.02 -0.50
N LEU A 18 20.97 -24.89 -1.38
CA LEU A 18 21.84 -24.50 -2.49
C LEU A 18 21.12 -23.54 -3.45
N CYS A 19 19.85 -23.81 -3.79
CA CYS A 19 19.04 -22.89 -4.61
C CYS A 19 18.80 -21.53 -3.93
N PHE A 20 18.60 -21.52 -2.61
CA PHE A 20 18.40 -20.28 -1.85
C PHE A 20 19.67 -19.42 -1.84
N ALA A 21 20.84 -20.02 -1.69
CA ALA A 21 22.13 -19.31 -1.70
C ALA A 21 22.43 -18.65 -3.07
N ILE A 22 22.08 -19.30 -4.18
CA ILE A 22 22.30 -18.76 -5.53
C ILE A 22 21.36 -17.57 -5.81
N PHE A 23 20.14 -17.57 -5.26
CA PHE A 23 19.21 -16.45 -5.39
C PHE A 23 19.73 -15.19 -4.69
N PHE A 24 20.32 -15.32 -3.50
CA PHE A 24 20.97 -14.19 -2.81
C PHE A 24 22.26 -13.74 -3.51
N TYR A 25 23.00 -14.65 -4.16
CA TYR A 25 24.18 -14.27 -4.93
C TYR A 25 23.83 -13.42 -6.17
N LYS A 26 22.69 -13.66 -6.83
CA LYS A 26 22.25 -12.84 -7.97
C LYS A 26 21.50 -11.55 -7.60
N PHE A 27 20.94 -11.46 -6.39
CA PHE A 27 20.28 -10.25 -5.89
C PHE A 27 21.12 -9.45 -4.88
N GLY A 28 22.34 -9.91 -4.60
CA GLY A 28 23.28 -9.34 -3.63
C GLY A 28 24.26 -8.30 -4.20
N SER A 29 23.88 -7.50 -5.20
CA SER A 29 24.57 -6.23 -5.45
C SER A 29 23.91 -5.14 -4.62
N ALA A 30 24.44 -5.01 -3.40
CA ALA A 30 24.16 -3.94 -2.47
C ALA A 30 24.78 -2.62 -2.97
N ASP A 31 24.11 -1.94 -3.91
CA ASP A 31 24.49 -0.59 -4.37
C ASP A 31 23.36 0.44 -4.19
N GLY A 32 22.60 0.33 -3.09
CA GLY A 32 21.51 1.28 -2.81
C GLY A 32 21.39 1.78 -1.37
N PHE A 33 22.12 1.18 -0.42
CA PHE A 33 21.96 1.46 1.01
C PHE A 33 22.89 2.57 1.55
N SER A 34 23.57 3.31 0.66
CA SER A 34 24.51 4.39 0.98
C SER A 34 23.93 5.80 0.81
N LYS A 35 22.62 5.94 1.02
CA LYS A 35 21.98 7.23 1.32
C LYS A 35 21.16 7.13 2.60
N ILE A 36 21.79 6.63 3.67
CA ILE A 36 21.42 7.00 5.04
C ILE A 36 21.92 8.44 5.24
N THR A 37 21.25 9.36 4.55
CA THR A 37 21.45 10.79 4.70
C THR A 37 20.67 11.17 5.95
N GLN A 38 21.43 11.47 7.01
CA GLN A 38 21.03 12.35 8.10
C GLN A 38 19.76 11.92 8.87
N LEU A 39 19.95 11.37 10.07
CA LEU A 39 18.99 11.63 11.13
C LEU A 39 19.05 13.12 11.47
N PRO A 40 17.95 13.89 11.35
CA PRO A 40 17.73 14.98 12.26
C PRO A 40 16.67 14.53 13.27
N THR A 41 17.13 14.45 14.50
CA THR A 41 16.44 14.50 15.78
C THR A 41 15.34 15.59 15.80
N VAL A 42 14.20 15.40 15.11
CA VAL A 42 13.09 16.38 15.08
C VAL A 42 11.69 15.74 15.23
N ILE A 43 11.55 14.42 15.13
CA ILE A 43 10.21 13.76 15.14
C ILE A 43 9.76 13.34 16.55
N ALA A 44 10.03 14.17 17.58
CA ALA A 44 9.50 13.95 18.93
C ALA A 44 8.42 14.97 19.33
N ASN A 45 8.19 16.04 18.56
CA ASN A 45 7.29 17.14 18.95
C ASN A 45 6.00 17.30 18.12
N PHE A 46 5.63 16.35 17.26
CA PHE A 46 4.39 16.45 16.46
C PHE A 46 3.17 15.71 17.06
N PHE A 47 3.29 15.12 18.26
CA PHE A 47 2.13 14.68 19.04
C PHE A 47 1.53 15.84 19.85
N LYS A 48 1.05 16.89 19.17
CA LYS A 48 0.18 17.87 19.83
C LYS A 48 -0.91 18.35 18.86
N GLY A 49 -2.06 17.69 19.01
CA GLY A 49 -3.36 18.33 18.93
C GLY A 49 -3.74 18.94 17.60
N THR A 50 -4.40 18.17 16.75
CA THR A 50 -5.54 18.71 15.99
C THR A 50 -6.49 17.56 15.68
N VAL A 51 -7.60 17.53 16.41
CA VAL A 51 -8.70 16.61 16.15
C VAL A 51 -9.37 17.11 14.87
N ALA A 52 -9.16 16.42 13.73
CA ALA A 52 -9.96 16.66 12.54
C ALA A 52 -11.38 16.12 12.80
N PRO A 53 -12.43 16.95 12.84
CA PRO A 53 -13.78 16.46 13.01
C PRO A 53 -14.30 15.90 11.67
N SER A 54 -15.20 14.93 11.78
CA SER A 54 -16.10 14.38 10.74
C SER A 54 -15.53 13.36 9.74
N GLY A 55 -15.47 12.08 10.16
CA GLY A 55 -15.78 10.87 9.36
C GLY A 55 -15.03 10.57 8.05
N ILE A 56 -14.19 11.47 7.55
CA ILE A 56 -13.45 11.39 6.30
C ILE A 56 -11.96 11.24 6.66
N PRO A 57 -11.24 10.30 6.05
CA PRO A 57 -9.84 10.06 6.37
C PRO A 57 -8.97 11.26 6.02
N VAL A 58 -8.14 11.68 6.96
CA VAL A 58 -7.13 12.74 6.75
C VAL A 58 -6.02 12.16 5.89
N VAL A 59 -5.74 12.82 4.77
CA VAL A 59 -4.70 12.41 3.81
C VAL A 59 -3.58 13.44 3.79
N SER A 60 -2.34 12.98 3.62
CA SER A 60 -1.16 13.84 3.46
C SER A 60 -0.93 14.33 2.03
N SER A 61 -1.74 13.83 1.08
CA SER A 61 -1.65 14.13 -0.35
C SER A 61 -3.04 14.06 -0.99
N TYR A 62 -3.19 14.53 -2.22
CA TYR A 62 -4.45 14.41 -2.95
C TYR A 62 -4.71 12.94 -3.28
N ARG A 63 -5.88 12.44 -2.87
CA ARG A 63 -6.30 11.04 -3.09
C ARG A 63 -7.76 11.00 -3.50
N ILE A 64 -8.18 9.94 -4.17
CA ILE A 64 -9.59 9.79 -4.57
C ILE A 64 -10.22 8.69 -3.73
N LEU A 65 -11.22 9.05 -2.92
CA LEU A 65 -12.03 8.11 -2.15
C LEU A 65 -13.13 7.53 -3.05
N VAL A 66 -13.11 6.21 -3.27
CA VAL A 66 -14.10 5.51 -4.11
C VAL A 66 -15.25 4.95 -3.28
N GLY A 67 -14.99 4.56 -2.03
CA GLY A 67 -16.02 4.00 -1.15
C GLY A 67 -15.55 3.81 0.27
N THR A 68 -16.52 3.70 1.18
CA THR A 68 -16.32 3.44 2.61
C THR A 68 -17.14 2.22 2.99
N TYR A 69 -16.55 1.29 3.74
CA TYR A 69 -17.14 0.01 4.10
C TYR A 69 -16.93 -0.27 5.59
N ASP A 70 -17.89 -0.96 6.21
CA ASP A 70 -17.80 -1.37 7.62
C ASP A 70 -17.14 -2.75 7.79
N SER A 71 -16.85 -3.47 6.69
CA SER A 71 -16.19 -4.78 6.72
C SER A 71 -15.02 -4.88 5.74
N ASN A 72 -14.00 -5.64 6.14
CA ASN A 72 -12.86 -5.95 5.28
C ASN A 72 -13.29 -6.72 4.02
N ALA A 73 -14.22 -7.67 4.17
CA ALA A 73 -14.69 -8.48 3.05
C ALA A 73 -15.35 -7.62 1.96
N ALA A 74 -16.21 -6.67 2.35
CA ALA A 74 -16.86 -5.75 1.41
C ALA A 74 -15.84 -4.80 0.74
N ALA A 75 -14.87 -4.31 1.51
CA ALA A 75 -13.79 -3.49 0.97
C ALA A 75 -12.91 -4.26 -0.04
N LEU A 76 -12.59 -5.53 0.25
CA LEU A 76 -11.81 -6.39 -0.64
C LEU A 76 -12.57 -6.71 -1.93
N GLU A 77 -13.87 -6.98 -1.84
CA GLU A 77 -14.71 -7.19 -3.02
C GLU A 77 -14.73 -5.93 -3.91
N ALA A 78 -14.89 -4.75 -3.31
CA ALA A 78 -14.84 -3.49 -4.03
C ALA A 78 -13.46 -3.24 -4.68
N GLN A 79 -12.36 -3.55 -3.97
CA GLN A 79 -11.01 -3.46 -4.51
C GLN A 79 -10.83 -4.40 -5.72
N ASN A 80 -11.34 -5.64 -5.64
CA ASN A 80 -11.29 -6.59 -6.75
C ASN A 80 -12.10 -6.12 -7.97
N ARG A 81 -13.27 -5.49 -7.76
CA ARG A 81 -14.06 -4.85 -8.83
C ARG A 81 -13.32 -3.68 -9.49
N LEU A 82 -12.51 -2.91 -8.74
CA LEU A 82 -11.66 -1.88 -9.32
C LEU A 82 -10.47 -2.47 -10.08
N LYS A 83 -9.88 -3.55 -9.56
CA LYS A 83 -8.78 -4.27 -10.20
C LYS A 83 -9.20 -4.85 -11.57
N SER A 84 -10.43 -5.37 -11.70
CA SER A 84 -10.94 -5.85 -13.00
C SER A 84 -11.08 -4.72 -14.04
N LYS A 85 -11.28 -3.48 -13.59
CA LYS A 85 -11.25 -2.26 -14.43
C LYS A 85 -9.85 -1.68 -14.64
N ARG A 86 -8.80 -2.42 -14.25
CA ARG A 86 -7.39 -1.99 -14.27
C ARG A 86 -7.17 -0.68 -13.50
N ILE A 87 -7.86 -0.51 -12.37
CA ILE A 87 -7.71 0.62 -11.46
C ILE A 87 -7.00 0.12 -10.22
N ASN A 88 -5.79 0.63 -9.97
CA ASN A 88 -5.06 0.33 -8.75
C ASN A 88 -5.65 1.13 -7.57
N SER A 89 -5.95 0.44 -6.47
CA SER A 89 -6.56 1.05 -5.28
C SER A 89 -5.97 0.44 -4.01
N GLN A 90 -5.97 1.22 -2.93
CA GLN A 90 -5.47 0.85 -1.62
C GLN A 90 -6.62 0.87 -0.60
N ILE A 91 -6.71 -0.17 0.22
CA ILE A 91 -7.58 -0.17 1.41
C ILE A 91 -6.84 0.54 2.53
N VAL A 92 -7.45 1.58 3.10
CA VAL A 92 -6.96 2.29 4.28
C VAL A 92 -7.96 2.07 5.41
N ILE A 93 -7.47 1.70 6.60
CA ILE A 93 -8.31 1.45 7.77
C ILE A 93 -8.19 2.64 8.71
N GLN A 94 -9.31 3.28 9.03
CA GLN A 94 -9.35 4.40 9.98
C GLN A 94 -10.71 4.44 10.69
N ASN A 95 -10.73 4.74 11.99
CA ASN A 95 -11.97 4.84 12.78
C ASN A 95 -12.88 3.59 12.64
N ARG A 96 -12.29 2.39 12.62
CA ARG A 96 -12.99 1.09 12.43
C ARG A 96 -13.73 0.96 11.09
N LYS A 97 -13.42 1.80 10.11
CA LYS A 97 -13.95 1.73 8.74
C LYS A 97 -12.84 1.46 7.73
N TYR A 98 -13.22 0.90 6.59
CA TYR A 98 -12.36 0.55 5.48
C TYR A 98 -12.64 1.49 4.31
N TYR A 99 -11.64 2.26 3.89
CA TYR A 99 -11.74 3.24 2.81
C TYR A 99 -10.96 2.76 1.59
N ILE A 100 -11.58 2.83 0.42
CA ILE A 100 -10.93 2.50 -0.85
C ILE A 100 -10.40 3.78 -1.47
N MET A 101 -9.07 3.90 -1.51
CA MET A 101 -8.35 5.05 -2.03
C MET A 101 -7.71 4.74 -3.38
N VAL A 102 -7.75 5.69 -4.30
CA VAL A 102 -7.05 5.63 -5.58
C VAL A 102 -6.03 6.76 -5.68
N GLY A 103 -4.81 6.37 -6.06
CA GLY A 103 -3.72 7.29 -6.34
C GLY A 103 -3.08 7.93 -5.10
N ASN A 104 -2.03 8.67 -5.37
CA ASN A 104 -1.30 9.50 -4.42
C ASN A 104 -0.72 10.66 -5.24
N TYR A 105 -1.41 11.80 -5.27
CA TYR A 105 -1.08 12.92 -6.12
C TYR A 105 -0.58 14.10 -5.29
N THR A 106 0.50 14.75 -5.76
CA THR A 106 1.03 15.97 -5.14
C THR A 106 0.24 17.22 -5.57
N ASN A 107 -0.38 17.17 -6.75
CA ASN A 107 -1.06 18.30 -7.38
C ASN A 107 -2.56 18.05 -7.57
N LYS A 108 -3.38 19.07 -7.25
CA LYS A 108 -4.83 19.02 -7.41
C LYS A 108 -5.27 18.69 -8.85
N SER A 109 -4.68 19.36 -9.83
CA SER A 109 -5.00 19.16 -11.26
C SER A 109 -4.77 17.71 -11.73
N GLN A 110 -3.70 17.07 -11.28
CA GLN A 110 -3.45 15.65 -11.58
C GLN A 110 -4.51 14.74 -10.98
N ALA A 111 -4.90 15.00 -9.72
CA ALA A 111 -5.92 14.24 -9.03
C ALA A 111 -7.32 14.43 -9.67
N GLU A 112 -7.64 15.63 -10.14
CA GLU A 112 -8.87 15.90 -10.89
C GLU A 112 -8.88 15.20 -12.25
N GLY A 113 -7.75 15.21 -12.97
CA GLY A 113 -7.59 14.45 -14.21
C GLY A 113 -7.82 12.95 -14.00
N ALA A 114 -7.22 12.39 -12.95
CA ALA A 114 -7.44 10.99 -12.57
C ALA A 114 -8.89 10.72 -12.17
N LEU A 115 -9.56 11.64 -11.47
CA LEU A 115 -10.97 11.51 -11.12
C LEU A 115 -11.86 11.45 -12.37
N LYS A 116 -11.61 12.30 -13.37
CA LYS A 116 -12.32 12.25 -14.66
C LYS A 116 -12.09 10.93 -15.39
N GLN A 117 -10.87 10.39 -15.34
CA GLN A 117 -10.56 9.06 -15.91
C GLN A 117 -11.27 7.92 -15.16
N LEU A 118 -11.46 8.02 -13.85
CA LEU A 118 -12.26 7.04 -13.10
C LEU A 118 -13.73 7.12 -13.48
N GLN A 119 -14.26 8.34 -13.63
CA GLN A 119 -15.65 8.57 -14.03
C GLN A 119 -15.93 8.04 -15.44
N SER A 120 -15.01 8.20 -16.40
CA SER A 120 -15.16 7.61 -17.74
C SER A 120 -15.15 6.08 -17.74
N LYS A 121 -14.55 5.45 -16.73
CA LYS A 121 -14.62 4.00 -16.47
C LYS A 121 -15.86 3.57 -15.67
N GLY A 122 -16.80 4.49 -15.42
CA GLY A 122 -18.00 4.25 -14.62
C GLY A 122 -17.70 4.01 -13.15
N VAL A 123 -16.66 4.65 -12.61
CA VAL A 123 -16.31 4.61 -11.18
C VAL A 123 -16.50 6.01 -10.61
N ARG A 124 -17.37 6.11 -9.60
CA ARG A 124 -17.58 7.36 -8.86
C ARG A 124 -16.56 7.45 -7.73
N GLY A 125 -16.10 8.65 -7.43
CA GLY A 125 -15.19 8.92 -6.32
C GLY A 125 -15.22 10.39 -5.92
N VAL A 126 -14.67 10.67 -4.75
CA VAL A 126 -14.56 12.01 -4.16
C VAL A 126 -13.09 12.36 -4.04
N LEU A 127 -12.69 13.52 -4.54
CA LEU A 127 -11.33 14.03 -4.36
C LEU A 127 -11.14 14.48 -2.91
N LEU A 128 -10.21 13.83 -2.20
CA LEU A 128 -9.74 14.26 -0.90
C LEU A 128 -8.56 15.20 -1.08
N THR A 129 -8.64 16.35 -0.43
CA THR A 129 -7.56 17.33 -0.37
C THR A 129 -6.70 17.06 0.86
N PRO A 130 -5.37 17.24 0.77
CA PRO A 130 -4.52 17.17 1.95
C PRO A 130 -4.95 18.21 2.97
N ALA A 131 -4.89 17.86 4.25
CA ALA A 131 -5.11 18.83 5.31
C ALA A 131 -4.06 19.95 5.16
N ARG A 132 -4.49 21.21 5.06
CA ARG A 132 -3.58 22.35 5.11
C ARG A 132 -2.98 22.37 6.51
N THR A 133 -1.67 22.12 6.62
CA THR A 133 -0.92 22.54 7.80
C THR A 133 -0.96 24.08 7.85
N PRO A 134 -1.42 24.68 8.95
CA PRO A 134 -1.43 26.13 9.13
C PRO A 134 -0.01 26.71 9.10
#